data_AF-A0A7H1AQV0-F1
#
_entry.id   AF-A0A7H1AQV0-F1
#
_cell.length_a   1.000
_cell.length_b   1.000
_cell.length_c   1.000
_cell.angle_alpha   90.00
_cell.angle_beta   90.00
_cell.angle_gamma   90.00
#
_symmetry.space_group_name_H-M   'P 1'
#
loop_
_entity.id
_entity.type
_entity.pdbx_description
1 polymer ?
#
loop_
_entity_poly.entity_id
_entity_poly.type
_entity_poly.pdbx_seq_one_letter_code
_entity_poly.pdbx_strand_id
1 'polypeptide(L)'
;MQAPLVRSFDPPRVDWSQGLPAVWEARQGSATGRTSDPSSLQQIVLGLGDDDAWRRISPYLEQATMAPYADALRGLVAAVSALPTSERKAYPGLPGFTRHHAVKSLLESRTDVPVPPKVLVSIMGWQQSVIGELYAALFSGGVLDWDTTWFDFGLDHDSVATGAIRTELWAAMVVGPTYSSFEHGAVVSPDQFDGPLVQRLRGEESAEQVSAAMHIDDTAFKKWISCAAETLRRGGTLSSEHVLPLNRDGSRPAPADTR
;
A
#
# COMPACT_ATOMS: atom_id res chain seq x y z
N MET A 1 -10.09 -32.09 -24.96
CA MET A 1 -9.10 -31.08 -24.54
C MET A 1 -9.43 -30.69 -23.11
N GLN A 2 -8.67 -31.17 -22.13
CA GLN A 2 -8.85 -30.83 -20.72
C GLN A 2 -7.98 -29.61 -20.39
N ALA A 3 -8.58 -28.59 -19.78
CA ALA A 3 -7.86 -27.43 -19.26
C ALA A 3 -6.91 -27.85 -18.12
N PRO A 4 -5.71 -27.27 -18.00
CA PRO A 4 -4.82 -27.60 -16.89
C PRO A 4 -5.43 -27.07 -15.58
N LEU A 5 -5.55 -27.97 -14.61
CA LEU A 5 -5.81 -27.67 -13.21
C LEU A 5 -4.80 -26.63 -12.72
N VAL A 6 -5.26 -25.39 -12.51
CA VAL A 6 -4.55 -24.42 -11.68
C VAL A 6 -4.50 -25.03 -10.28
N ARG A 7 -3.35 -25.57 -9.89
CA ARG A 7 -3.08 -25.89 -8.49
C ARG A 7 -3.22 -24.57 -7.74
N SER A 8 -4.24 -24.43 -6.90
CA SER A 8 -4.26 -23.35 -5.92
C SER A 8 -3.06 -23.58 -5.00
N PHE A 9 -1.98 -22.87 -5.29
CA PHE A 9 -0.91 -22.69 -4.33
C PHE A 9 -1.50 -21.80 -3.25
N ASP A 10 -1.93 -22.41 -2.16
CA ASP A 10 -2.24 -21.70 -0.93
C ASP A 10 -0.87 -21.41 -0.30
N PRO A 11 -0.30 -20.20 -0.46
CA PRO A 11 1.01 -19.94 0.11
C PRO A 11 0.94 -20.12 1.62
N PRO A 12 1.96 -20.72 2.25
CA PRO A 12 2.01 -20.82 3.70
C PRO A 12 1.89 -19.40 4.27
N ARG A 13 0.86 -19.17 5.09
CA ARG A 13 0.70 -17.92 5.82
C ARG A 13 1.97 -17.69 6.62
N VAL A 14 2.68 -16.62 6.30
CA VAL A 14 3.87 -16.21 7.04
C VAL A 14 3.42 -15.80 8.43
N ASP A 15 3.95 -16.45 9.46
CA ASP A 15 3.70 -16.06 10.85
C ASP A 15 4.58 -14.86 11.20
N TRP A 16 4.01 -13.67 11.01
CA TRP A 16 4.67 -12.39 11.30
C TRP A 16 4.83 -12.11 12.80
N SER A 17 4.23 -12.91 13.69
CA SER A 17 4.36 -12.74 15.13
C SER A 17 5.80 -12.96 15.64
N GLN A 18 6.60 -13.72 14.87
CA GLN A 18 8.01 -14.02 15.14
C GLN A 18 8.98 -12.94 14.62
N GLY A 19 8.50 -12.00 13.79
CA GLY A 19 9.29 -10.91 13.21
C GLY A 19 10.16 -11.29 12.02
N LEU A 20 10.58 -10.28 11.25
CA LEU A 20 11.36 -10.42 10.02
C LEU A 20 12.63 -11.27 10.19
N PRO A 21 13.46 -11.11 11.24
CA PRO A 21 14.67 -11.93 11.37
C PRO A 21 14.37 -13.43 11.41
N ALA A 22 13.36 -13.85 12.18
CA ALA A 22 12.95 -15.25 12.28
C ALA A 22 12.33 -15.75 10.97
N VAL A 23 11.48 -14.93 10.33
CA VAL A 23 10.90 -15.24 9.01
C VAL A 23 12.00 -15.43 7.97
N TRP A 24 12.99 -14.54 7.97
CA TRP A 24 14.10 -14.56 7.03
C TRP A 24 15.02 -15.77 7.26
N GLU A 25 15.38 -16.05 8.50
CA GLU A 25 16.18 -17.23 8.87
C GLU A 25 15.48 -18.53 8.51
N ALA A 26 14.18 -18.67 8.81
CA ALA A 26 13.40 -19.85 8.43
C ALA A 26 13.38 -20.07 6.90
N ARG A 27 13.31 -18.99 6.13
CA ARG A 27 13.34 -19.03 4.66
C ARG A 27 14.72 -19.38 4.11
N GLN A 28 15.80 -18.89 4.73
CA GLN A 28 17.16 -19.29 4.37
C GLN A 28 17.45 -20.74 4.74
N GLY A 29 17.04 -21.20 5.93
CA GLY A 29 17.23 -22.57 6.41
C GLY A 29 16.45 -23.60 5.60
N SER A 30 15.30 -23.22 5.03
CA SER A 30 14.54 -24.04 4.09
C SER A 30 15.15 -24.08 2.68
N ALA A 31 16.01 -23.12 2.35
CA ALA A 31 16.61 -22.94 1.02
C ALA A 31 17.95 -23.68 0.85
N THR A 32 18.00 -24.99 1.17
CA THR A 32 19.11 -25.85 0.74
C THR A 32 18.99 -26.11 -0.78
N GLY A 33 19.38 -25.12 -1.60
CA GLY A 33 19.63 -25.28 -3.03
C GLY A 33 18.62 -24.68 -4.01
N ARG A 34 17.64 -23.87 -3.59
CA ARG A 34 16.80 -23.07 -4.51
C ARG A 34 16.95 -21.58 -4.24
N THR A 35 17.18 -20.82 -5.31
CA THR A 35 16.94 -19.38 -5.37
C THR A 35 15.58 -19.08 -4.75
N SER A 36 15.52 -18.13 -3.82
CA SER A 36 14.27 -17.74 -3.17
C SER A 36 13.20 -17.44 -4.23
N ASP A 37 12.11 -18.19 -4.20
CA ASP A 37 11.01 -18.02 -5.15
C ASP A 37 10.44 -16.58 -5.10
N PRO A 38 10.20 -15.93 -6.26
CA PRO A 38 9.74 -14.53 -6.30
C PRO A 38 8.44 -14.26 -5.52
N SER A 39 7.50 -15.20 -5.52
CA SER A 39 6.23 -15.06 -4.77
C SER A 39 6.48 -15.04 -3.26
N SER A 40 7.39 -15.88 -2.78
CA SER A 40 7.80 -15.86 -1.37
C SER A 40 8.50 -14.56 -0.98
N LEU A 41 9.35 -14.02 -1.85
CA LEU A 41 10.00 -12.72 -1.63
C LEU A 41 8.99 -11.57 -1.63
N GLN A 42 8.02 -11.61 -2.54
CA GLN A 42 6.92 -10.65 -2.60
C GLN A 42 6.13 -10.63 -1.29
N GLN A 43 5.77 -11.81 -0.77
CA GLN A 43 5.04 -11.90 0.49
C GLN A 43 5.80 -11.28 1.66
N ILE A 44 7.12 -11.50 1.73
CA ILE A 44 7.96 -10.89 2.76
C ILE A 44 7.98 -9.37 2.60
N VAL A 45 8.22 -8.87 1.39
CA VAL A 45 8.26 -7.43 1.09
C VAL A 45 6.95 -6.72 1.44
N LEU A 46 5.82 -7.33 1.09
CA LEU A 46 4.50 -6.74 1.34
C LEU A 46 4.10 -6.81 2.82
N GLY A 47 4.55 -7.83 3.55
CA GLY A 47 4.25 -8.01 4.97
C GLY A 47 5.18 -7.28 5.93
N LEU A 48 6.19 -6.53 5.45
CA LEU A 48 7.10 -5.76 6.33
C LEU A 48 6.33 -4.80 7.26
N GLY A 49 5.30 -4.13 6.73
CA GLY A 49 4.46 -3.21 7.52
C GLY A 49 3.56 -3.91 8.55
N ASP A 50 3.37 -5.22 8.41
CA ASP A 50 2.53 -6.05 9.29
C ASP A 50 3.37 -6.80 10.36
N ASP A 51 4.69 -6.58 10.43
CA ASP A 51 5.58 -7.20 11.41
C ASP A 51 5.27 -6.72 12.86
N ASP A 52 4.64 -7.58 13.65
CA ASP A 52 4.25 -7.33 15.04
C ASP A 52 5.44 -7.12 15.98
N ALA A 53 6.54 -7.83 15.77
CA ALA A 53 7.73 -7.67 16.57
C ALA A 53 8.35 -6.30 16.31
N TRP A 54 8.43 -5.90 15.04
CA TRP A 54 8.87 -4.58 14.63
C TRP A 54 8.01 -3.46 15.21
N ARG A 55 6.68 -3.55 15.10
CA ARG A 55 5.74 -2.55 15.64
C ARG A 55 5.88 -2.35 17.15
N ARG A 56 6.24 -3.39 17.89
CA ARG A 56 6.48 -3.31 19.35
C ARG A 56 7.82 -2.68 19.71
N ILE A 57 8.84 -2.87 18.88
CA ILE A 57 10.20 -2.39 19.13
C ILE A 57 10.41 -0.96 18.61
N SER A 58 9.72 -0.56 17.53
CA SER A 58 9.91 0.73 16.87
C SER A 58 9.78 1.97 17.78
N PRO A 59 8.96 1.99 18.85
CA PRO A 59 8.92 3.12 19.79
C PRO A 59 10.17 3.23 20.69
N TYR A 60 10.97 2.16 20.78
CA TYR A 60 12.11 2.04 21.71
C TYR A 60 13.45 1.92 20.99
N LEU A 61 13.51 2.35 19.74
CA LEU A 61 14.66 2.11 18.85
C LEU A 61 16.00 2.64 19.35
N GLU A 62 16.00 3.68 20.19
CA GLU A 62 17.24 4.18 20.81
C GLU A 62 17.87 3.20 21.80
N GLN A 63 17.10 2.21 22.28
CA GLN A 63 17.50 1.24 23.31
C GLN A 63 17.59 -0.20 22.77
N ALA A 64 17.18 -0.43 21.53
CA ALA A 64 17.08 -1.76 20.93
C ALA A 64 18.28 -2.12 20.04
N THR A 65 18.74 -3.36 20.11
CA THR A 65 19.74 -3.89 19.17
C THR A 65 19.07 -4.18 17.83
N MET A 66 19.44 -3.40 16.80
CA MET A 66 18.81 -3.46 15.48
C MET A 66 19.59 -4.25 14.42
N ALA A 67 20.76 -4.80 14.78
CA ALA A 67 21.61 -5.55 13.87
C ALA A 67 20.89 -6.74 13.18
N PRO A 68 20.09 -7.57 13.88
CA PRO A 68 19.39 -8.70 13.23
C PRO A 68 18.40 -8.25 12.15
N TYR A 69 17.69 -7.14 12.38
CA TYR A 69 16.78 -6.56 11.38
C TYR A 69 17.54 -5.99 10.19
N ALA A 70 18.66 -5.29 10.44
CA ALA A 70 19.50 -4.77 9.38
C ALA A 70 20.04 -5.90 8.48
N ASP A 71 20.50 -7.00 9.08
CA ASP A 71 21.04 -8.14 8.33
C ASP A 71 19.95 -8.90 7.57
N ALA A 72 18.78 -9.12 8.18
CA ALA A 72 17.63 -9.71 7.50
C ALA A 72 17.17 -8.86 6.31
N LEU A 73 17.10 -7.53 6.47
CA LEU A 73 16.76 -6.62 5.38
C LEU A 73 17.81 -6.61 4.28
N ARG A 74 19.11 -6.62 4.61
CA ARG A 74 20.18 -6.74 3.60
C ARG A 74 20.04 -8.04 2.80
N GLY A 75 19.77 -9.15 3.48
CA GLY A 75 19.52 -10.44 2.85
C GLY A 75 18.31 -10.39 1.91
N LEU A 76 17.19 -9.84 2.38
CA LEU A 76 15.96 -9.69 1.60
C LEU A 76 16.20 -8.83 0.36
N VAL A 77 16.80 -7.65 0.53
CA VAL A 77 17.13 -6.74 -0.59
C VAL A 77 18.05 -7.43 -1.59
N ALA A 78 19.07 -8.16 -1.13
CA ALA A 78 19.97 -8.90 -2.01
C ALA A 78 19.21 -9.98 -2.80
N ALA A 79 18.32 -10.74 -2.14
CA ALA A 79 17.53 -11.78 -2.79
C ALA A 79 16.57 -11.20 -3.84
N VAL A 80 15.85 -10.12 -3.52
CA VAL A 80 14.97 -9.43 -4.48
C VAL A 80 15.79 -8.83 -5.64
N SER A 81 16.96 -8.29 -5.34
CA SER A 81 17.85 -7.70 -6.35
C SER A 81 18.51 -8.73 -7.26
N ALA A 82 18.65 -9.97 -6.80
CA ALA A 82 19.15 -11.10 -7.59
C ALA A 82 18.10 -11.66 -8.57
N LEU A 83 16.81 -11.36 -8.38
CA LEU A 83 15.78 -11.75 -9.33
C LEU A 83 16.01 -11.10 -10.70
N PRO A 84 15.80 -11.84 -11.81
CA PRO A 84 15.73 -11.26 -13.15
C PRO A 84 14.75 -10.09 -13.20
N THR A 85 15.06 -9.05 -13.98
CA THR A 85 14.20 -7.86 -14.09
C THR A 85 12.78 -8.20 -14.55
N SER A 86 12.63 -9.19 -15.44
CA SER A 86 11.32 -9.66 -15.92
C SER A 86 10.49 -10.29 -14.81
N GLU A 87 11.11 -11.06 -13.92
CA GLU A 87 10.43 -11.63 -12.75
C GLU A 87 10.09 -10.53 -11.77
N ARG A 88 11.03 -9.65 -11.41
CA ARG A 88 10.77 -8.55 -10.48
C ARG A 88 9.60 -7.66 -10.92
N LYS A 89 9.50 -7.38 -12.22
CA LYS A 89 8.40 -6.59 -12.81
C LYS A 89 7.08 -7.37 -12.95
N ALA A 90 7.07 -8.68 -12.73
CA ALA A 90 5.86 -9.50 -12.76
C ALA A 90 5.20 -9.63 -11.37
N TYR A 91 5.90 -9.29 -10.28
CA TYR A 91 5.38 -9.38 -8.92
C TYR A 91 5.17 -7.98 -8.31
N PRO A 92 3.91 -7.57 -8.04
CA PRO A 92 3.60 -6.30 -7.40
C PRO A 92 4.39 -6.05 -6.11
N GLY A 93 4.76 -4.81 -5.84
CA GLY A 93 5.50 -4.42 -4.64
C GLY A 93 7.03 -4.54 -4.76
N LEU A 94 7.54 -5.54 -5.49
CA LEU A 94 8.99 -5.74 -5.62
C LEU A 94 9.70 -4.57 -6.35
N PRO A 95 9.15 -4.00 -7.44
CA PRO A 95 9.79 -2.87 -8.10
C PRO A 95 9.85 -1.62 -7.22
N GLY A 96 8.77 -1.30 -6.50
CA GLY A 96 8.71 -0.14 -5.60
C GLY A 96 9.66 -0.31 -4.42
N PHE A 97 9.66 -1.49 -3.79
CA PHE A 97 10.56 -1.80 -2.69
C PHE A 97 12.04 -1.60 -3.06
N THR A 98 12.47 -2.12 -4.21
CA THR A 98 13.89 -1.96 -4.63
C THR A 98 14.29 -0.54 -4.99
N ARG A 99 13.33 0.32 -5.38
CA ARG A 99 13.58 1.74 -5.68
C ARG A 99 13.49 2.64 -4.45
N HIS A 100 13.01 2.11 -3.33
CA HIS A 100 12.84 2.87 -2.11
C HIS A 100 14.16 3.49 -1.64
N HIS A 101 14.15 4.79 -1.34
CA HIS A 101 15.37 5.56 -1.08
C HIS A 101 16.17 5.04 0.13
N ALA A 102 15.50 4.48 1.14
CA ALA A 102 16.15 3.95 2.33
C ALA A 102 16.84 2.61 2.05
N VAL A 103 16.39 1.84 1.06
CA VAL A 103 17.08 0.61 0.62
C VAL A 103 18.49 0.91 0.13
N LYS A 104 18.68 1.98 -0.64
CA LYS A 104 20.02 2.43 -1.04
C LYS A 104 20.89 2.76 0.18
N SER A 105 20.32 3.49 1.14
CA SER A 105 21.02 3.85 2.39
C SER A 105 21.43 2.62 3.21
N LEU A 106 20.60 1.57 3.23
CA LEU A 106 20.93 0.30 3.86
C LEU A 106 22.07 -0.43 3.15
N LEU A 107 22.06 -0.46 1.82
CA LEU A 107 23.09 -1.13 1.02
C LEU A 107 24.45 -0.42 1.07
N GLU A 108 24.45 0.91 1.18
CA GLU A 108 25.67 1.71 1.32
C GLU A 108 26.24 1.68 2.74
N SER A 109 25.43 1.27 3.74
CA SER A 109 25.91 1.09 5.11
C SER A 109 26.90 -0.08 5.18
N ARG A 110 28.09 0.17 5.74
CA ARG A 110 29.05 -0.90 6.00
C ARG A 110 28.50 -1.83 7.07
N THR A 111 28.83 -3.11 6.99
CA THR A 111 28.36 -4.13 7.94
C THR A 111 28.88 -3.92 9.37
N ASP A 112 29.98 -3.19 9.54
CA ASP A 112 30.61 -2.84 10.82
C ASP A 112 30.06 -1.54 11.44
N VAL A 113 29.23 -0.79 10.72
CA VAL A 113 28.62 0.45 11.19
C VAL A 113 27.14 0.21 11.48
N PRO A 114 26.62 0.57 12.67
CA PRO A 114 25.20 0.46 12.97
C PRO A 114 24.36 1.24 11.95
N VAL A 115 23.33 0.57 11.40
CA VAL A 115 22.36 1.23 10.52
C VAL A 115 21.51 2.19 11.36
N PRO A 116 21.36 3.47 10.95
CA PRO A 116 20.53 4.40 11.69
C PRO A 116 19.09 3.88 11.82
N PRO A 117 18.45 3.95 13.01
CA PRO A 117 17.11 3.42 13.19
C PRO A 117 16.09 3.98 12.19
N LYS A 118 16.20 5.26 11.84
CA LYS A 118 15.34 5.91 10.83
C LYS A 118 15.35 5.21 9.46
N VAL A 119 16.49 4.62 9.06
CA VAL A 119 16.61 3.88 7.79
C VAL A 119 15.82 2.58 7.90
N LEU A 120 15.97 1.85 9.00
CA LEU A 120 15.23 0.62 9.24
C LEU A 120 13.73 0.87 9.33
N VAL A 121 13.31 1.93 10.04
CA VAL A 121 11.91 2.36 10.09
C VAL A 121 11.36 2.63 8.70
N SER A 122 12.12 3.37 7.90
CA SER A 122 11.70 3.74 6.56
C SER A 122 11.57 2.54 5.62
N ILE A 123 12.41 1.51 5.76
CA ILE A 123 12.31 0.28 4.96
C ILE A 123 11.18 -0.64 5.47
N MET A 124 11.05 -0.80 6.79
CA MET A 124 9.99 -1.64 7.37
C MET A 124 8.59 -1.07 7.10
N GLY A 125 8.46 0.26 7.01
CA GLY A 125 7.25 0.96 6.59
C GLY A 125 7.34 1.53 5.18
N TRP A 126 8.03 0.86 4.25
CA TRP A 126 8.34 1.41 2.93
C TRP A 126 7.08 1.80 2.15
N GLN A 127 6.00 1.01 2.24
CA GLN A 127 4.73 1.34 1.58
C GLN A 127 4.11 2.62 2.17
N GLN A 128 4.12 2.80 3.49
CA GLN A 128 3.59 4.02 4.11
C GLN A 128 4.45 5.23 3.78
N SER A 129 5.76 5.06 3.72
CA SER A 129 6.68 6.18 3.50
C SER A 129 6.56 6.85 2.12
N VAL A 130 5.95 6.16 1.15
CA VAL A 130 5.73 6.75 -0.19
C VAL A 130 4.42 7.51 -0.31
N ILE A 131 3.55 7.47 0.70
CA ILE A 131 2.24 8.13 0.63
C ILE A 131 2.37 9.65 0.45
N GLY A 132 3.36 10.26 1.11
CA GLY A 132 3.67 11.67 0.95
C GLY A 132 4.11 12.02 -0.48
N GLU A 133 4.85 11.13 -1.15
CA GLU A 133 5.25 11.29 -2.54
C GLU A 133 4.03 11.18 -3.48
N LEU A 134 3.13 10.23 -3.20
CA LEU A 134 1.88 10.08 -3.95
C LEU A 134 0.96 11.28 -3.78
N TYR A 135 0.84 11.84 -2.58
CA TYR A 135 0.10 13.08 -2.34
C TYR A 135 0.71 14.27 -3.04
N ALA A 136 2.04 14.43 -2.97
CA ALA A 136 2.72 15.47 -3.71
C ALA A 136 2.43 15.36 -5.22
N ALA A 137 2.48 14.15 -5.79
CA ALA A 137 2.17 13.91 -7.19
C ALA A 137 0.70 14.23 -7.52
N LEU A 138 -0.24 13.82 -6.68
CA LEU A 138 -1.68 14.07 -6.86
C LEU A 138 -2.04 15.56 -6.87
N PHE A 139 -1.42 16.35 -5.99
CA PHE A 139 -1.83 17.74 -5.77
C PHE A 139 -0.92 18.79 -6.42
N SER A 140 0.26 18.41 -6.89
CA SER A 140 1.19 19.34 -7.59
C SER A 140 0.95 19.38 -9.10
N GLY A 141 -0.17 18.85 -9.60
CA GLY A 141 -0.45 18.73 -11.03
C GLY A 141 0.42 17.68 -11.73
N GLY A 142 1.00 16.75 -10.98
CA GLY A 142 1.71 15.60 -11.53
C GLY A 142 0.73 14.64 -12.20
N VAL A 143 1.16 13.99 -13.28
CA VAL A 143 0.42 12.86 -13.86
C VAL A 143 0.84 11.63 -13.09
N LEU A 144 -0.09 11.07 -12.31
CA LEU A 144 0.12 9.81 -11.63
C LEU A 144 -0.29 8.68 -12.56
N ASP A 145 0.67 7.84 -12.97
CA ASP A 145 0.38 6.58 -13.64
C ASP A 145 -0.13 5.61 -12.56
N TRP A 146 -1.46 5.50 -12.50
CA TRP A 146 -2.15 4.69 -11.49
C TRP A 146 -1.76 3.22 -11.60
N ASP A 147 -1.71 2.65 -12.80
CA ASP A 147 -1.35 1.25 -13.04
C ASP A 147 0.03 0.95 -12.47
N THR A 148 1.01 1.78 -12.86
CA THR A 148 2.40 1.61 -12.39
C THR A 148 2.48 1.81 -10.88
N THR A 149 1.81 2.83 -10.33
CA THR A 149 1.83 3.10 -8.88
C THR A 149 1.24 1.96 -8.08
N TRP A 150 0.04 1.52 -8.45
CA TRP A 150 -0.71 0.50 -7.74
C TRP A 150 0.04 -0.83 -7.73
N PHE A 151 0.63 -1.17 -8.88
CA PHE A 151 1.49 -2.34 -9.04
C PHE A 151 2.79 -2.21 -8.24
N ASP A 152 3.50 -1.10 -8.37
CA ASP A 152 4.81 -0.88 -7.76
C ASP A 152 4.76 -0.95 -6.24
N PHE A 153 3.64 -0.52 -5.64
CA PHE A 153 3.40 -0.54 -4.19
C PHE A 153 2.54 -1.73 -3.73
N GLY A 154 2.07 -2.56 -4.65
CA GLY A 154 1.27 -3.76 -4.35
C GLY A 154 -0.04 -3.47 -3.64
N LEU A 155 -0.71 -2.35 -3.99
CA LEU A 155 -1.89 -1.85 -3.29
C LEU A 155 -3.15 -2.73 -3.46
N ASP A 156 -3.13 -3.65 -4.42
CA ASP A 156 -4.15 -4.70 -4.57
C ASP A 156 -4.03 -5.84 -3.55
N HIS A 157 -2.92 -5.94 -2.83
CA HIS A 157 -2.79 -6.96 -1.80
C HIS A 157 -3.61 -6.56 -0.57
N ASP A 158 -4.39 -7.48 -0.02
CA ASP A 158 -5.22 -7.27 1.18
C ASP A 158 -4.41 -7.51 2.47
N SER A 159 -3.38 -6.70 2.67
CA SER A 159 -2.63 -6.59 3.92
C SER A 159 -3.20 -5.43 4.77
N VAL A 160 -2.95 -5.43 6.07
CA VAL A 160 -3.38 -4.32 6.95
C VAL A 160 -2.68 -3.03 6.53
N ALA A 161 -1.37 -3.10 6.28
CA ALA A 161 -0.57 -2.00 5.76
C ALA A 161 -1.06 -1.45 4.42
N THR A 162 -1.21 -2.30 3.39
CA THR A 162 -1.62 -1.87 2.04
C THR A 162 -3.08 -1.44 1.98
N GLY A 163 -3.96 -2.08 2.76
CA GLY A 163 -5.36 -1.70 2.87
C GLY A 163 -5.55 -0.31 3.48
N ALA A 164 -4.77 0.05 4.50
CA ALA A 164 -4.77 1.38 5.09
C ALA A 164 -4.31 2.44 4.07
N ILE A 165 -3.22 2.19 3.35
CA ILE A 165 -2.69 3.13 2.33
C ILE A 165 -3.69 3.31 1.18
N ARG A 166 -4.29 2.22 0.69
CA ARG A 166 -5.32 2.24 -0.35
C ARG A 166 -6.51 3.10 0.05
N THR A 167 -6.99 2.91 1.28
CA THR A 167 -8.06 3.70 1.92
C THR A 167 -7.70 5.18 1.96
N GLU A 168 -6.48 5.49 2.39
CA GLU A 168 -5.98 6.86 2.53
C GLU A 168 -5.82 7.57 1.17
N LEU A 169 -5.35 6.85 0.14
CA LEU A 169 -5.28 7.35 -1.24
C LEU A 169 -6.67 7.59 -1.82
N TRP A 170 -7.61 6.66 -1.63
CA TRP A 170 -9.00 6.83 -2.04
C TRP A 170 -9.65 8.06 -1.42
N ALA A 171 -9.43 8.27 -0.12
CA ALA A 171 -9.93 9.45 0.57
C ALA A 171 -9.30 10.75 0.02
N ALA A 172 -7.99 10.77 -0.21
CA ALA A 172 -7.30 11.91 -0.80
C ALA A 172 -7.80 12.23 -2.23
N MET A 173 -8.11 11.21 -3.04
CA MET A 173 -8.66 11.38 -4.39
C MET A 173 -10.07 11.98 -4.40
N VAL A 174 -10.83 11.82 -3.32
CA VAL A 174 -12.17 12.39 -3.16
C VAL A 174 -12.10 13.80 -2.56
N VAL A 175 -11.37 13.95 -1.46
CA VAL A 175 -11.27 15.20 -0.69
C VAL A 175 -10.47 16.26 -1.45
N GLY A 176 -9.33 15.88 -2.02
CA GLY A 176 -8.44 16.81 -2.69
C GLY A 176 -7.40 17.45 -1.75
N PRO A 177 -6.85 18.62 -2.09
CA PRO A 177 -5.73 19.25 -1.36
C PRO A 177 -6.00 19.52 0.12
N THR A 178 -7.27 19.57 0.54
CA THR A 178 -7.70 19.76 1.93
C THR A 178 -7.65 18.47 2.76
N TYR A 179 -7.22 17.34 2.17
CA TYR A 179 -7.16 16.05 2.84
C TYR A 179 -6.33 16.05 4.13
N SER A 180 -5.20 16.76 4.15
CA SER A 180 -4.39 16.91 5.36
C SER A 180 -5.17 17.53 6.52
N SER A 181 -6.01 18.55 6.25
CA SER A 181 -6.90 19.13 7.25
C SER A 181 -8.03 18.19 7.67
N PHE A 182 -8.57 17.40 6.73
CA PHE A 182 -9.60 16.38 6.98
C PHE A 182 -9.11 15.27 7.93
N GLU A 183 -7.88 14.80 7.74
CA GLU A 183 -7.27 13.77 8.59
C GLU A 183 -7.21 14.21 10.07
N HIS A 184 -6.96 15.51 10.30
CA HIS A 184 -6.88 16.13 11.62
C HIS A 184 -8.26 16.53 12.20
N GLY A 185 -9.36 16.04 11.63
CA GLY A 185 -10.70 16.23 12.16
C GLY A 185 -11.38 17.55 11.79
N ALA A 186 -10.87 18.26 10.78
CA ALA A 186 -11.58 19.42 10.25
C ALA A 186 -12.87 18.98 9.53
N VAL A 187 -13.96 19.69 9.79
CA VAL A 187 -15.21 19.53 9.04
C VAL A 187 -14.96 20.04 7.62
N VAL A 188 -14.91 19.13 6.65
CA VAL A 188 -14.84 19.48 5.23
C VAL A 188 -16.24 19.82 4.76
N SER A 189 -16.42 21.05 4.27
CA SER A 189 -17.71 21.45 3.67
C SER A 189 -18.00 20.53 2.48
N PRO A 190 -19.27 20.16 2.24
CA PRO A 190 -19.72 19.48 1.02
C PRO A 190 -19.14 20.05 -0.30
N ASP A 191 -18.91 21.34 -0.34
CA ASP A 191 -18.43 22.07 -1.52
C ASP A 191 -16.91 21.95 -1.70
N GLN A 192 -16.20 21.39 -0.72
CA GLN A 192 -14.75 21.26 -0.67
C GLN A 192 -14.23 19.90 -1.15
N PHE A 193 -15.10 18.96 -1.53
CA PHE A 193 -14.68 17.77 -2.28
C PHE A 193 -14.25 18.22 -3.67
N ASP A 194 -12.95 18.30 -3.89
CA ASP A 194 -12.35 18.71 -5.17
C ASP A 194 -11.11 17.88 -5.51
N GLY A 195 -11.09 16.63 -5.03
CA GLY A 195 -10.03 15.71 -5.41
C GLY A 195 -10.12 15.30 -6.90
N PRO A 196 -9.03 14.74 -7.46
CA PRO A 196 -8.95 14.33 -8.86
C PRO A 196 -10.11 13.44 -9.32
N LEU A 197 -10.63 12.56 -8.45
CA LEU A 197 -11.79 11.72 -8.78
C LEU A 197 -13.04 12.58 -9.01
N VAL A 198 -13.31 13.51 -8.09
CA VAL A 198 -14.49 14.38 -8.14
C VAL A 198 -14.40 15.34 -9.33
N GLN A 199 -13.20 15.84 -9.65
CA GLN A 199 -12.97 16.68 -10.83
C GLN A 199 -13.32 15.94 -12.12
N ARG A 200 -12.97 14.64 -12.26
CA ARG A 200 -13.35 13.82 -13.42
C ARG A 200 -14.85 13.61 -13.53
N LEU A 201 -15.52 13.34 -12.41
CA LEU A 201 -16.99 13.23 -12.38
C LEU A 201 -17.69 14.54 -12.76
N ARG A 202 -17.15 15.69 -12.32
CA ARG A 202 -17.63 17.02 -12.73
C ARG A 202 -17.37 17.29 -14.22
N GLY A 203 -16.31 16.71 -14.78
CA GLY A 203 -16.01 16.70 -16.21
C GLY A 203 -16.88 15.74 -17.04
N GLU A 204 -17.99 15.25 -16.48
CA GLU A 204 -18.98 14.37 -17.12
C GLU A 204 -18.48 12.95 -17.44
N GLU A 205 -17.34 12.52 -16.89
CA GLU A 205 -16.93 11.11 -16.99
C GLU A 205 -17.90 10.19 -16.23
N SER A 206 -18.15 9.01 -16.80
CA SER A 206 -19.02 8.01 -16.17
C SER A 206 -18.34 7.37 -14.95
N ALA A 207 -19.16 6.85 -14.02
CA ALA A 207 -18.67 6.15 -12.84
C ALA A 207 -17.79 4.95 -13.22
N GLU A 208 -18.13 4.24 -14.31
CA GLU A 208 -17.38 3.12 -14.85
C GLU A 208 -16.04 3.57 -15.44
N GLN A 209 -16.01 4.69 -16.17
CA GLN A 209 -14.78 5.26 -16.73
C GLN A 209 -13.81 5.68 -15.62
N VAL A 210 -14.32 6.38 -14.61
CA VAL A 210 -13.51 6.81 -13.47
C VAL A 210 -13.03 5.61 -12.64
N SER A 211 -13.90 4.65 -12.36
CA SER A 211 -13.51 3.44 -11.59
C SER A 211 -12.43 2.63 -12.31
N ALA A 212 -12.57 2.43 -13.62
CA ALA A 212 -11.59 1.70 -14.43
C ALA A 212 -10.26 2.46 -14.53
N ALA A 213 -10.30 3.78 -14.72
CA ALA A 213 -9.08 4.59 -14.87
C ALA A 213 -8.29 4.77 -13.56
N MET A 214 -8.89 4.47 -12.42
CA MET A 214 -8.29 4.68 -11.09
C MET A 214 -8.16 3.38 -10.29
N HIS A 215 -8.34 2.21 -10.94
CA HIS A 215 -8.30 0.87 -10.31
C HIS A 215 -9.14 0.73 -9.06
N ILE A 216 -10.32 1.33 -9.08
CA ILE A 216 -11.25 1.24 -7.97
C ILE A 216 -12.07 -0.01 -8.19
N ASP A 217 -11.72 -1.09 -7.48
CA ASP A 217 -12.43 -2.38 -7.55
C ASP A 217 -13.34 -2.68 -6.37
N ASP A 218 -13.22 -1.92 -5.29
CA ASP A 218 -14.09 -2.08 -4.14
C ASP A 218 -15.55 -1.79 -4.50
N THR A 219 -16.42 -2.75 -4.18
CA THR A 219 -17.84 -2.69 -4.56
C THR A 219 -18.57 -1.55 -3.85
N ALA A 220 -18.25 -1.29 -2.58
CA ALA A 220 -18.87 -0.20 -1.83
C ALA A 220 -18.42 1.15 -2.41
N PHE A 221 -17.15 1.27 -2.79
CA PHE A 221 -16.60 2.48 -3.36
C PHE A 221 -17.10 2.71 -4.79
N LYS A 222 -17.22 1.68 -5.64
CA LYS A 222 -17.90 1.76 -6.95
C LYS A 222 -19.33 2.29 -6.81
N LYS A 223 -20.09 1.72 -5.87
CA LYS A 223 -21.46 2.18 -5.60
C LYS A 223 -21.48 3.65 -5.18
N TRP A 224 -20.54 4.05 -4.34
CA TRP A 224 -20.39 5.44 -3.94
C TRP A 224 -20.13 6.36 -5.14
N ILE A 225 -19.17 5.99 -6.02
CA ILE A 225 -18.84 6.76 -7.24
C ILE A 225 -20.08 6.93 -8.11
N SER A 226 -20.87 5.86 -8.32
CA SER A 226 -22.12 5.93 -9.09
C SER A 226 -23.11 6.93 -8.49
N CYS A 227 -23.31 6.92 -7.16
CA CYS A 227 -24.17 7.89 -6.48
C CYS A 227 -23.63 9.32 -6.61
N ALA A 228 -22.33 9.52 -6.39
CA ALA A 228 -21.68 10.82 -6.50
C ALA A 228 -21.81 11.40 -7.92
N ALA A 229 -21.59 10.58 -8.95
CA ALA A 229 -21.72 10.96 -10.35
C ALA A 229 -23.15 11.41 -10.69
N GLU A 230 -24.18 10.76 -10.13
CA GLU A 230 -25.57 11.14 -10.34
C GLU A 230 -25.93 12.44 -9.61
N THR A 231 -25.49 12.61 -8.37
CA THR A 231 -25.68 13.86 -7.61
C THR A 231 -25.05 15.05 -8.33
N LEU A 232 -23.82 14.91 -8.80
CA LEU A 232 -23.11 15.96 -9.55
C LEU A 232 -23.80 16.30 -10.87
N ARG A 233 -24.25 15.30 -11.64
CA ARG A 233 -25.00 15.53 -12.89
C ARG A 233 -26.31 16.30 -12.70
N ARG A 234 -26.93 16.18 -11.53
CA ARG A 234 -28.14 16.93 -11.16
C ARG A 234 -27.85 18.33 -10.60
N GLY A 235 -26.58 18.75 -10.56
CA GLY A 235 -26.15 20.03 -9.98
C GLY A 235 -26.15 20.06 -8.45
N GLY A 236 -26.21 18.89 -7.80
CA GLY A 236 -26.13 18.77 -6.34
C GLY A 236 -24.70 18.86 -5.81
N THR A 237 -24.56 19.13 -4.52
CA THR A 237 -23.28 19.12 -3.80
C THR A 237 -23.07 17.77 -3.10
N LEU A 238 -21.82 17.30 -3.03
CA LEU A 238 -21.47 16.05 -2.35
C LEU A 238 -21.36 16.33 -0.85
N SER A 239 -22.16 15.72 0.02
CA SER A 239 -22.08 16.01 1.46
C SER A 239 -21.17 15.05 2.23
N SER A 240 -20.76 15.43 3.45
CA SER A 240 -20.03 14.57 4.39
C SER A 240 -20.76 13.27 4.73
N GLU A 241 -22.09 13.24 4.57
CA GLU A 241 -22.93 12.04 4.72
C GLU A 241 -22.73 11.04 3.57
N HIS A 242 -22.16 11.51 2.46
CA HIS A 242 -21.67 10.70 1.37
C HIS A 242 -20.19 10.34 1.58
N VAL A 243 -19.46 10.88 2.55
CA VAL A 243 -18.00 10.71 2.59
C VAL A 243 -17.64 9.33 3.11
N LEU A 244 -17.40 8.46 2.13
CA LEU A 244 -16.58 7.27 2.17
C LEU A 244 -17.25 6.07 2.88
N PRO A 245 -17.28 4.89 2.24
CA PRO A 245 -17.49 3.62 2.95
C PRO A 245 -16.27 3.21 3.80
N LEU A 246 -15.33 4.12 4.06
CA LEU A 246 -14.12 3.89 4.82
C LEU A 246 -14.41 4.07 6.31
N ASN A 247 -15.20 3.15 6.86
CA ASN A 247 -15.21 2.95 8.31
C ASN A 247 -13.76 2.73 8.74
N ARG A 248 -13.28 3.56 9.67
CA ARG A 248 -11.91 3.54 10.23
C ARG A 248 -11.46 2.16 10.76
N ASP A 249 -12.37 1.21 10.90
CA ASP A 249 -12.13 -0.13 11.45
C ASP A 249 -12.20 -1.26 10.40
N GLY A 250 -12.21 -0.97 9.08
CA GLY A 250 -12.30 -2.01 8.04
C GLY A 250 -13.62 -2.81 8.06
N SER A 251 -14.59 -2.37 8.86
CA SER A 251 -15.89 -3.01 9.00
C SER A 251 -16.86 -2.42 7.99
N ARG A 252 -17.39 -3.25 7.08
CA ARG A 252 -18.45 -2.90 6.11
C ARG A 252 -19.47 -1.92 6.71
N PRO A 253 -19.93 -0.90 5.98
CA PRO A 253 -21.08 -0.13 6.42
C PRO A 253 -22.27 -1.08 6.56
N ALA A 254 -22.94 -1.03 7.71
CA ALA A 254 -24.26 -1.61 7.82
C ALA A 254 -25.12 -1.03 6.68
N PRO A 255 -25.90 -1.86 5.96
CA PRO A 255 -26.81 -1.34 4.95
C PRO A 255 -27.67 -0.27 5.62
N ALA A 256 -27.71 0.92 5.03
CA ALA A 256 -28.65 1.95 5.44
C ALA A 256 -30.02 1.29 5.56
N ASP A 257 -30.55 1.26 6.78
CA ASP A 257 -31.88 0.75 7.04
C ASP A 257 -32.85 1.52 6.13
N THR A 258 -33.39 0.83 5.14
CA THR A 258 -34.63 1.25 4.50
C THR A 258 -35.73 1.06 5.54
N ARG A 259 -36.00 2.11 6.33
CA ARG A 259 -37.34 2.54 6.79
C ARG A 259 -37.26 3.79 7.64
#